data_AF-A0AAR2JPQ4-F1
#
_entry.id   AF-A0AAR2JPQ4-F1
#
_cell.length_a   1.000
_cell.length_b   1.000
_cell.length_c   1.000
_cell.angle_alpha   90.00
_cell.angle_beta   90.00
_cell.angle_gamma   90.00
#
_symmetry.space_group_name_H-M   'P 1'
#
loop_
_entity.id
_entity.type
_entity.pdbx_description
1 polymer ?
#
loop_
_entity_poly.entity_id
_entity_poly.type
_entity_poly.pdbx_seq_one_letter_code
_entity_poly.pdbx_strand_id
1 'polypeptide(L)'
;MDDSVMQQHLVHYKQATESAREELAALQTKHQSLHSQLLDARSKISSQEALVQDLREAIDKHQETEARQSSLISSLRERIHNTEKEMASIASSKSIMDMKLQALSKENEEIKERAQQMEIKSKDCLSNWNKTKQEAGDLQRRYEEFVSRLASKLSIDLAESDKPMEMIISLVGQCCKERDRQRTQIIALEENVKSHEVECKASRETVRRLVADLDHEQKLSASRASDLNSVRQVYSLYFI
;
A
#
# COMPACT_ATOMS: atom_id res chain seq x y z
N MET A 1 166.89 1.23 29.69
CA MET A 1 165.95 1.57 28.61
C MET A 1 164.68 0.72 28.66
N ASP A 2 164.72 -0.52 29.15
CA ASP A 2 163.53 -1.41 29.26
C ASP A 2 162.43 -0.91 30.21
N ASP A 3 162.75 -0.28 31.34
CA ASP A 3 161.74 0.20 32.31
C ASP A 3 160.83 1.31 31.75
N SER A 4 161.35 2.16 30.86
CA SER A 4 160.59 3.27 30.26
C SER A 4 159.59 2.80 29.20
N VAL A 5 159.92 1.72 28.49
CA VAL A 5 159.05 1.10 27.48
C VAL A 5 157.94 0.30 28.15
N MET A 6 158.26 -0.42 29.23
CA MET A 6 157.27 -1.14 30.05
C MET A 6 156.24 -0.19 30.68
N GLN A 7 156.67 1.00 31.15
CA GLN A 7 155.76 1.99 31.73
C GLN A 7 154.85 2.65 30.69
N GLN A 8 155.34 2.93 29.48
CA GLN A 8 154.50 3.39 28.36
C GLN A 8 153.47 2.34 27.93
N HIS A 9 153.87 1.06 27.83
CA HIS A 9 152.93 -0.01 27.53
C HIS A 9 151.86 -0.15 28.61
N LEU A 10 152.23 -0.06 29.90
CA LEU A 10 151.29 -0.13 31.01
C LEU A 10 150.27 1.02 30.96
N VAL A 11 150.71 2.25 30.65
CA VAL A 11 149.83 3.42 30.49
C VAL A 11 148.89 3.24 29.30
N HIS A 12 149.39 2.78 28.14
CA HIS A 12 148.57 2.53 26.96
C HIS A 12 147.51 1.45 27.19
N TYR A 13 147.88 0.32 27.81
CA TYR A 13 146.92 -0.73 28.16
C TYR A 13 145.89 -0.24 29.18
N LYS A 14 146.31 0.52 30.18
CA LYS A 14 145.39 1.12 31.15
C LYS A 14 144.37 2.04 30.47
N GLN A 15 144.83 2.94 29.61
CA GLN A 15 143.96 3.86 28.86
C GLN A 15 143.02 3.12 27.90
N ALA A 16 143.49 2.08 27.20
CA ALA A 16 142.65 1.24 26.36
C ALA A 16 141.58 0.49 27.18
N THR A 17 141.94 -0.01 28.37
CA THR A 17 140.97 -0.67 29.27
C THR A 17 139.97 0.29 29.89
N GLU A 18 140.37 1.53 30.20
CA GLU A 18 139.48 2.59 30.69
C GLU A 18 138.51 3.03 29.58
N SER A 19 139.00 3.29 28.37
CA SER A 19 138.16 3.58 27.19
C SER A 19 137.16 2.45 26.90
N ALA A 20 137.59 1.20 26.94
CA ALA A 20 136.70 0.05 26.72
C ALA A 20 135.64 -0.09 27.82
N ARG A 21 135.97 0.26 29.08
CA ARG A 21 135.00 0.31 30.18
C ARG A 21 133.99 1.44 30.02
N GLU A 22 134.44 2.61 29.59
CA GLU A 22 133.58 3.75 29.30
C GLU A 22 132.62 3.44 28.14
N GLU A 23 133.11 2.85 27.05
CA GLU A 23 132.27 2.39 25.92
C GLU A 23 131.27 1.32 26.35
N LEU A 24 131.69 0.35 27.18
CA LEU A 24 130.79 -0.65 27.72
C LEU A 24 129.69 -0.02 28.59
N ALA A 25 130.04 0.95 29.45
CA ALA A 25 129.07 1.68 30.26
C ALA A 25 128.10 2.53 29.40
N ALA A 26 128.60 3.19 28.35
CA ALA A 26 127.77 3.93 27.39
C ALA A 26 126.82 3.02 26.62
N LEU A 27 127.28 1.84 26.18
CA LEU A 27 126.44 0.84 25.54
C LEU A 27 125.40 0.24 26.51
N GLN A 28 125.78 0.01 27.76
CA GLN A 28 124.86 -0.48 28.79
C GLN A 28 123.76 0.53 29.09
N THR A 29 124.09 1.80 29.30
CA THR A 29 123.09 2.86 29.52
C THR A 29 122.16 3.05 28.31
N LYS A 30 122.70 2.99 27.08
CA LYS A 30 121.90 3.01 25.85
C LYS A 30 120.98 1.80 25.75
N HIS A 31 121.48 0.60 26.05
CA HIS A 31 120.69 -0.62 26.05
C HIS A 31 119.55 -0.54 27.07
N GLN A 32 119.80 -0.07 28.29
CA GLN A 32 118.78 0.13 29.31
C GLN A 32 117.72 1.15 28.88
N SER A 33 118.13 2.27 28.28
CA SER A 33 117.22 3.29 27.75
C SER A 33 116.32 2.73 26.64
N LEU A 34 116.91 2.04 25.66
CA LEU A 34 116.16 1.41 24.56
C LEU A 34 115.23 0.30 25.07
N HIS A 35 115.67 -0.50 26.04
CA HIS A 35 114.85 -1.54 26.64
C HIS A 35 113.61 -0.96 27.36
N SER A 36 113.80 0.15 28.10
CA SER A 36 112.70 0.88 28.74
C SER A 36 111.71 1.43 27.71
N GLN A 37 112.21 2.04 26.62
CA GLN A 37 111.36 2.53 25.53
C GLN A 37 110.59 1.41 24.83
N LEU A 38 111.21 0.24 24.62
CA LEU A 38 110.54 -0.93 24.03
C LEU A 38 109.42 -1.43 24.93
N LEU A 39 109.64 -1.51 26.24
CA LEU A 39 108.61 -1.88 27.22
C LEU A 39 107.44 -0.89 27.23
N ASP A 40 107.71 0.42 27.18
CA ASP A 40 106.68 1.46 27.09
C ASP A 40 105.91 1.40 25.77
N ALA A 41 106.58 1.20 24.64
CA ALA A 41 105.91 0.99 23.36
C ALA A 41 105.02 -0.26 23.38
N ARG A 42 105.50 -1.35 23.99
CA ARG A 42 104.74 -2.60 24.12
C ARG A 42 103.50 -2.43 25.01
N SER A 43 103.60 -1.70 26.11
CA SER A 43 102.44 -1.42 26.96
C SER A 43 101.40 -0.54 26.25
N LYS A 44 101.85 0.45 25.46
CA LYS A 44 100.99 1.29 24.61
C LYS A 44 100.31 0.50 23.50
N ILE A 45 101.02 -0.41 22.84
CA ILE A 45 100.43 -1.29 21.81
C ILE A 45 99.36 -2.17 22.47
N SER A 46 99.66 -2.79 23.62
CA SER A 46 98.69 -3.62 24.35
C SER A 46 97.43 -2.83 24.75
N SER A 47 97.57 -1.59 25.23
CA SER A 47 96.40 -0.77 25.58
C SER A 47 95.60 -0.32 24.36
N GLN A 48 96.26 -0.04 23.22
CA GLN A 48 95.58 0.25 21.96
C GLN A 48 94.86 -0.98 21.39
N GLU A 49 95.44 -2.18 21.49
CA GLU A 49 94.80 -3.44 21.09
C GLU A 49 93.52 -3.69 21.90
N ALA A 50 93.56 -3.45 23.22
CA ALA A 50 92.38 -3.52 24.08
C ALA A 50 91.29 -2.52 23.65
N LEU A 51 91.67 -1.25 23.39
CA LEU A 51 90.73 -0.23 22.91
C LEU A 51 90.09 -0.62 21.57
N VAL A 52 90.87 -1.15 20.62
CA VAL A 52 90.37 -1.61 19.32
C VAL A 52 89.38 -2.76 19.51
N GLN A 53 89.65 -3.67 20.44
CA GLN A 53 88.73 -4.76 20.75
C GLN A 53 87.41 -4.25 21.33
N ASP A 54 87.45 -3.32 22.29
CA ASP A 54 86.24 -2.70 22.86
C ASP A 54 85.41 -1.98 21.79
N LEU A 55 86.07 -1.25 20.87
CA LEU A 55 85.40 -0.58 19.76
C LEU A 55 84.75 -1.56 18.80
N ARG A 56 85.37 -2.71 18.53
CA ARG A 56 84.76 -3.78 17.70
C ARG A 56 83.50 -4.34 18.34
N GLU A 57 83.56 -4.66 19.63
CA GLU A 57 82.38 -5.15 20.35
C GLU A 57 81.24 -4.11 20.40
N ALA A 58 81.57 -2.83 20.50
CA ALA A 58 80.59 -1.75 20.44
C ALA A 58 79.94 -1.65 19.04
N ILE A 59 80.72 -1.80 17.96
CA ILE A 59 80.22 -1.83 16.59
C ILE A 59 79.30 -3.03 16.37
N ASP A 60 79.69 -4.22 16.82
CA ASP A 60 78.89 -5.44 16.66
C ASP A 60 77.55 -5.32 17.39
N LYS A 61 77.56 -4.79 18.62
CA LYS A 61 76.32 -4.50 19.37
C LYS A 61 75.44 -3.50 18.64
N HIS A 62 76.02 -2.44 18.08
CA HIS A 62 75.25 -1.45 17.30
C HIS A 62 74.60 -2.10 16.07
N GLN A 63 75.36 -2.90 15.31
CA GLN A 63 74.84 -3.60 14.13
C GLN A 63 73.69 -4.55 14.48
N GLU A 64 73.78 -5.28 15.60
CA GLU A 64 72.69 -6.13 16.08
C GLU A 64 71.44 -5.30 16.41
N THR A 65 71.61 -4.18 17.12
CA THR A 65 70.48 -3.30 17.45
C THR A 65 69.84 -2.67 16.22
N GLU A 66 70.64 -2.28 15.24
CA GLU A 66 70.18 -1.72 13.97
C GLU A 66 69.40 -2.76 13.16
N ALA A 67 69.90 -4.01 13.07
CA ALA A 67 69.19 -5.10 12.42
C ALA A 67 67.83 -5.39 13.08
N ARG A 68 67.79 -5.38 14.42
CA ARG A 68 66.54 -5.58 15.18
C ARG A 68 65.54 -4.45 14.96
N GLN A 69 66.00 -3.19 14.96
CA GLN A 69 65.16 -2.02 14.66
C GLN A 69 64.65 -2.06 13.22
N SER A 70 65.50 -2.41 12.26
CA SER A 70 65.13 -2.55 10.84
C SER A 70 64.04 -3.61 10.64
N SER A 71 64.19 -4.78 11.28
CA SER A 71 63.17 -5.84 11.25
C SER A 71 61.85 -5.37 11.85
N LEU A 72 61.88 -4.64 12.97
CA LEU A 72 60.68 -4.08 13.59
C LEU A 72 60.00 -3.06 12.68
N ILE A 73 60.76 -2.15 12.06
CA ILE A 73 60.23 -1.17 11.10
C ILE A 73 59.57 -1.87 9.92
N SER A 74 60.19 -2.92 9.38
CA SER A 74 59.60 -3.70 8.28
C SER A 74 58.27 -4.34 8.68
N SER A 75 58.19 -4.98 9.85
CA SER A 75 56.96 -5.59 10.35
C SER A 75 55.84 -4.56 10.59
N LEU A 76 56.19 -3.39 11.14
CA LEU A 76 55.21 -2.32 11.35
C LEU A 76 54.69 -1.75 10.02
N ARG A 77 55.56 -1.58 9.01
CA ARG A 77 55.15 -1.16 7.67
C ARG A 77 54.22 -2.15 7.01
N GLU A 78 54.52 -3.44 7.10
CA GLU A 78 53.64 -4.50 6.58
C GLU A 78 52.28 -4.49 7.27
N ARG A 79 52.25 -4.34 8.60
CA ARG A 79 50.99 -4.22 9.34
C ARG A 79 50.18 -3.00 8.92
N ILE A 80 50.82 -1.83 8.77
CA ILE A 80 50.15 -0.61 8.29
C ILE A 80 49.53 -0.86 6.91
N HIS A 81 50.31 -1.41 5.97
CA HIS A 81 49.84 -1.71 4.63
C HIS A 81 48.63 -2.66 4.62
N ASN A 82 48.67 -3.72 5.42
CA ASN A 82 47.56 -4.65 5.56
C ASN A 82 46.30 -3.96 6.11
N THR A 83 46.45 -3.14 7.16
CA THR A 83 45.31 -2.39 7.71
C THR A 83 44.75 -1.37 6.73
N GLU A 84 45.59 -0.71 5.92
CA GLU A 84 45.13 0.21 4.86
C GLU A 84 44.32 -0.52 3.79
N LYS A 85 44.77 -1.71 3.39
CA LYS A 85 44.04 -2.56 2.44
C LYS A 85 42.69 -3.02 2.99
N GLU A 86 42.63 -3.44 4.25
CA GLU A 86 41.39 -3.81 4.91
C GLU A 86 40.43 -2.62 5.01
N MET A 87 40.92 -1.44 5.40
CA MET A 87 40.12 -0.21 5.44
C MET A 87 39.55 0.16 4.07
N ALA A 88 40.34 0.04 3.00
CA ALA A 88 39.86 0.28 1.64
C ALA A 88 38.76 -0.71 1.22
N SER A 89 38.91 -2.00 1.56
CA SER A 89 37.91 -3.03 1.32
C SER A 89 36.61 -2.75 2.11
N ILE A 90 36.72 -2.36 3.37
CA ILE A 90 35.58 -2.00 4.22
C ILE A 90 34.87 -0.78 3.64
N ALA A 91 35.61 0.25 3.22
CA ALA A 91 35.03 1.46 2.63
C ALA A 91 34.27 1.14 1.32
N SER A 92 34.83 0.30 0.45
CA SER A 92 34.14 -0.15 -0.77
C SER A 92 32.87 -0.96 -0.44
N SER A 93 32.96 -1.89 0.50
CA SER A 93 31.80 -2.69 0.94
C SER A 93 30.70 -1.83 1.53
N LYS A 94 31.07 -0.86 2.38
CA LYS A 94 30.15 0.13 2.95
C LYS A 94 29.43 0.94 1.86
N SER A 95 30.17 1.44 0.86
CA SER A 95 29.57 2.20 -0.25
C SER A 95 28.53 1.39 -1.01
N ILE A 96 28.78 0.10 -1.28
CA ILE A 96 27.82 -0.80 -1.93
C ILE A 96 26.58 -1.01 -1.04
N MET A 97 26.78 -1.19 0.26
CA MET A 97 25.69 -1.36 1.22
C MET A 97 24.81 -0.10 1.31
N ASP A 98 25.42 1.08 1.36
CA ASP A 98 24.72 2.36 1.41
C ASP A 98 23.86 2.56 0.14
N MET A 99 24.39 2.22 -1.04
CA MET A 99 23.61 2.24 -2.29
C MET A 99 22.41 1.29 -2.25
N LYS A 100 22.60 0.07 -1.74
CA LYS A 100 21.51 -0.91 -1.59
C LYS A 100 20.46 -0.43 -0.59
N LEU A 101 20.89 0.17 0.51
CA LEU A 101 19.98 0.73 1.52
C LEU A 101 19.16 1.88 0.92
N GLN A 102 19.78 2.77 0.16
CA GLN A 102 19.07 3.85 -0.53
C GLN A 102 18.04 3.32 -1.53
N ALA A 103 18.39 2.29 -2.31
CA ALA A 103 17.46 1.66 -3.26
C ALA A 103 16.24 1.04 -2.56
N LEU A 104 16.48 0.25 -1.49
CA LEU A 104 15.40 -0.35 -0.70
C LEU A 104 14.55 0.70 0.02
N SER A 105 15.15 1.78 0.52
CA SER A 105 14.42 2.88 1.14
C SER A 105 13.49 3.58 0.16
N LYS A 106 13.92 3.74 -1.10
CA LYS A 106 13.08 4.32 -2.16
C LYS A 106 11.93 3.39 -2.52
N GLU A 107 12.20 2.10 -2.74
CA GLU A 107 11.16 1.10 -3.04
C GLU A 107 10.12 1.02 -1.92
N ASN A 108 10.55 1.08 -0.66
CA ASN A 108 9.65 1.05 0.49
C ASN A 108 8.72 2.28 0.53
N GLU A 109 9.22 3.48 0.20
CA GLU A 109 8.37 4.67 0.13
C GLU A 109 7.36 4.57 -1.03
N GLU A 110 7.78 4.08 -2.20
CA GLU A 110 6.85 3.86 -3.32
C GLU A 110 5.74 2.83 -2.99
N ILE A 111 6.07 1.75 -2.27
CA ILE A 111 5.08 0.77 -1.81
C ILE A 111 4.09 1.42 -0.83
N LYS A 112 4.60 2.24 0.10
CA LYS A 112 3.78 2.96 1.08
C LYS A 112 2.83 3.96 0.42
N GLU A 113 3.28 4.69 -0.60
CA GLU A 113 2.44 5.58 -1.40
C GLU A 113 1.34 4.80 -2.13
N ARG A 114 1.67 3.67 -2.78
CA ARG A 114 0.67 2.82 -3.44
C ARG A 114 -0.35 2.26 -2.44
N ALA A 115 0.09 1.86 -1.25
CA ALA A 115 -0.80 1.37 -0.19
C ALA A 115 -1.80 2.45 0.23
N GLN A 116 -1.34 3.68 0.45
CA GLN A 116 -2.21 4.82 0.78
C GLN A 116 -3.22 5.12 -0.34
N GLN A 117 -2.77 5.10 -1.61
CA GLN A 117 -3.67 5.30 -2.75
C GLN A 117 -4.77 4.22 -2.83
N MET A 118 -4.40 2.96 -2.61
CA MET A 118 -5.37 1.85 -2.59
C MET A 118 -6.33 1.95 -1.42
N GLU A 119 -5.88 2.41 -0.26
CA GLU A 119 -6.74 2.67 0.90
C GLU A 119 -7.78 3.77 0.60
N ILE A 120 -7.36 4.87 -0.04
CA ILE A 120 -8.26 5.95 -0.47
C ILE A 120 -9.31 5.41 -1.46
N LYS A 121 -8.87 4.71 -2.52
CA LYS A 121 -9.79 4.11 -3.51
C LYS A 121 -10.78 3.14 -2.88
N SER A 122 -10.34 2.34 -1.91
CA SER A 122 -11.20 1.42 -1.17
C SER A 122 -12.26 2.16 -0.36
N LYS A 123 -11.86 3.21 0.38
CA LYS A 123 -12.79 4.06 1.14
C LYS A 123 -13.82 4.73 0.22
N ASP A 124 -13.40 5.24 -0.94
CA ASP A 124 -14.29 5.86 -1.92
C ASP A 124 -15.29 4.85 -2.49
N CYS A 125 -14.82 3.65 -2.84
CA CYS A 125 -15.69 2.57 -3.32
C CYS A 125 -16.73 2.16 -2.26
N LEU A 126 -16.31 2.02 -1.00
CA LEU A 126 -17.21 1.71 0.11
C LEU A 126 -18.25 2.81 0.33
N SER A 127 -17.84 4.08 0.27
CA SER A 127 -18.74 5.23 0.37
C SER A 127 -19.79 5.22 -0.75
N ASN A 128 -19.36 4.99 -1.99
CA ASN A 128 -20.26 4.92 -3.14
C ASN A 128 -21.22 3.72 -3.04
N TRP A 129 -20.72 2.54 -2.65
CA TRP A 129 -21.57 1.36 -2.43
C TRP A 129 -22.62 1.59 -1.34
N ASN A 130 -22.23 2.22 -0.22
CA ASN A 130 -23.15 2.57 0.86
C ASN A 130 -24.24 3.54 0.38
N LYS A 131 -23.87 4.56 -0.42
CA LYS A 131 -24.84 5.49 -1.02
C LYS A 131 -25.83 4.77 -1.92
N THR A 132 -25.34 3.94 -2.86
CA THR A 132 -26.21 3.18 -3.77
C THR A 132 -27.13 2.22 -3.01
N LYS A 133 -26.62 1.57 -1.95
CA LYS A 133 -27.42 0.69 -1.09
C LYS A 133 -28.51 1.48 -0.35
N GLN A 134 -28.19 2.67 0.14
CA GLN A 134 -29.16 3.55 0.79
C GLN A 134 -30.25 4.01 -0.19
N GLU A 135 -29.86 4.45 -1.38
CA GLU A 135 -30.79 4.85 -2.45
C GLU A 135 -31.72 3.71 -2.87
N ALA A 136 -31.20 2.49 -3.00
CA ALA A 136 -32.00 1.30 -3.30
C ALA A 136 -33.02 1.01 -2.18
N GLY A 137 -32.61 1.10 -0.91
CA GLY A 137 -33.51 0.96 0.23
C GLY A 137 -34.59 2.05 0.29
N ASP A 138 -34.24 3.28 -0.03
CA ASP A 138 -35.18 4.40 -0.09
C ASP A 138 -36.17 4.28 -1.27
N LEU A 139 -35.75 3.72 -2.40
CA LEU A 139 -36.63 3.41 -3.52
C LEU A 139 -37.57 2.25 -3.18
N GLN A 140 -37.06 1.19 -2.54
CA GLN A 140 -37.87 0.07 -2.08
C GLN A 140 -38.95 0.53 -1.09
N ARG A 141 -38.60 1.34 -0.08
CA ARG A 141 -39.56 1.87 0.89
C ARG A 141 -40.66 2.70 0.20
N ARG A 142 -40.30 3.53 -0.77
CA ARG A 142 -41.27 4.32 -1.56
C ARG A 142 -42.18 3.44 -2.41
N TYR A 143 -41.64 2.37 -3.00
CA TYR A 143 -42.42 1.40 -3.75
C TYR A 143 -43.42 0.66 -2.85
N GLU A 144 -42.97 0.17 -1.69
CA GLU A 144 -43.83 -0.49 -0.70
C GLU A 144 -44.95 0.45 -0.23
N GLU A 145 -44.62 1.71 0.09
CA GLU A 145 -45.62 2.71 0.48
C GLU A 145 -46.65 2.97 -0.64
N PHE A 146 -46.18 3.09 -1.89
CA PHE A 146 -47.06 3.26 -3.05
C PHE A 146 -48.03 2.08 -3.21
N VAL A 147 -47.52 0.85 -3.12
CA VAL A 147 -48.32 -0.37 -3.20
C VAL A 147 -49.35 -0.45 -2.07
N SER A 148 -48.94 -0.20 -0.82
CA SER A 148 -49.85 -0.19 0.32
C SER A 148 -50.95 0.86 0.19
N ARG A 149 -50.60 2.08 -0.27
CA ARG A 149 -51.58 3.14 -0.52
C ARG A 149 -52.58 2.73 -1.60
N LEU A 150 -52.12 2.11 -2.68
CA LEU A 150 -52.99 1.67 -3.76
C LEU A 150 -53.93 0.53 -3.31
N ALA A 151 -53.40 -0.46 -2.59
CA ALA A 151 -54.22 -1.54 -2.01
C ALA A 151 -55.26 -1.02 -1.03
N SER A 152 -54.90 -0.05 -0.16
CA SER A 152 -55.86 0.57 0.76
C SER A 152 -57.02 1.26 0.03
N LYS A 153 -56.76 1.88 -1.14
CA LYS A 153 -57.80 2.52 -1.96
C LYS A 153 -58.69 1.52 -2.67
N LEU A 154 -58.19 0.32 -2.93
CA LEU A 154 -58.93 -0.77 -3.57
C LEU A 154 -59.54 -1.75 -2.54
N SER A 155 -59.33 -1.50 -1.24
CA SER A 155 -59.75 -2.39 -0.15
C SER A 155 -59.25 -3.83 -0.30
N ILE A 156 -58.00 -3.99 -0.76
CA ILE A 156 -57.35 -5.30 -0.96
C ILE A 156 -56.45 -5.60 0.24
N ASP A 157 -56.56 -6.80 0.80
CA ASP A 157 -55.56 -7.32 1.73
C ASP A 157 -54.40 -7.93 0.93
N LEU A 158 -53.19 -7.40 1.16
CA LEU A 158 -51.96 -7.84 0.50
C LEU A 158 -51.14 -8.82 1.35
N ALA A 159 -51.58 -9.16 2.57
CA ALA A 159 -50.79 -9.90 3.55
C ALA A 159 -50.25 -11.26 3.07
N GLU A 160 -50.84 -11.84 2.02
CA GLU A 160 -50.48 -13.19 1.52
C GLU A 160 -49.94 -13.20 0.08
N SER A 161 -49.72 -12.05 -0.55
CA SER A 161 -49.34 -11.98 -1.98
C SER A 161 -47.84 -11.72 -2.17
N ASP A 162 -47.14 -12.68 -2.78
CA ASP A 162 -45.74 -12.53 -3.21
C ASP A 162 -45.55 -11.49 -4.34
N LYS A 163 -46.64 -11.11 -5.03
CA LYS A 163 -46.63 -10.15 -6.14
C LYS A 163 -47.81 -9.17 -6.04
N PRO A 164 -47.78 -8.27 -5.05
CA PRO A 164 -48.92 -7.40 -4.74
C PRO A 164 -49.28 -6.46 -5.91
N MET A 165 -48.29 -6.00 -6.68
CA MET A 165 -48.53 -5.12 -7.84
C MET A 165 -49.27 -5.83 -8.99
N GLU A 166 -48.91 -7.09 -9.29
CA GLU A 166 -49.59 -7.89 -10.33
C GLU A 166 -51.05 -8.18 -9.94
N MET A 167 -51.28 -8.47 -8.67
CA MET A 167 -52.63 -8.68 -8.13
C MET A 167 -53.48 -7.41 -8.26
N ILE A 168 -52.92 -6.25 -7.91
CA ILE A 168 -53.59 -4.95 -8.07
C ILE A 168 -53.92 -4.68 -9.56
N ILE A 169 -52.97 -4.90 -10.47
CA ILE A 169 -53.18 -4.69 -11.91
C ILE A 169 -54.33 -5.57 -12.42
N SER A 170 -54.34 -6.85 -12.04
CA SER A 170 -55.41 -7.78 -12.42
C SER A 170 -56.78 -7.31 -11.94
N LEU A 171 -56.89 -6.88 -10.66
CA LEU A 171 -58.15 -6.40 -10.11
C LEU A 171 -58.63 -5.11 -10.77
N VAL A 172 -57.74 -4.14 -11.00
CA VAL A 172 -58.07 -2.91 -11.73
C VAL A 172 -58.58 -3.25 -13.13
N GLY A 173 -57.97 -4.23 -13.80
CA GLY A 173 -58.45 -4.75 -15.08
C GLY A 173 -59.85 -5.37 -15.00
N GLN A 174 -60.15 -6.13 -13.95
CA GLN A 174 -61.49 -6.69 -13.71
C GLN A 174 -62.53 -5.60 -13.44
N CYS A 175 -62.22 -4.62 -12.59
CA CYS A 175 -63.09 -3.46 -12.33
C CYS A 175 -63.39 -2.69 -13.62
N CYS A 176 -62.40 -2.53 -14.51
CA CYS A 176 -62.60 -1.87 -15.81
C CYS A 176 -63.58 -2.66 -16.70
N LYS A 177 -63.41 -3.99 -16.81
CA LYS A 177 -64.31 -4.86 -17.57
C LYS A 177 -65.74 -4.82 -17.02
N GLU A 178 -65.89 -4.86 -15.71
CA GLU A 178 -67.18 -4.81 -15.03
C GLU A 178 -67.88 -3.46 -15.23
N ARG A 179 -67.13 -2.35 -15.11
CA ARG A 179 -67.63 -1.01 -15.45
C ARG A 179 -68.15 -0.96 -16.89
N ASP A 180 -67.40 -1.50 -17.85
CA ASP A 180 -67.78 -1.48 -19.25
C ASP A 180 -69.06 -2.31 -19.48
N ARG A 181 -69.18 -3.47 -18.83
CA ARG A 181 -70.39 -4.30 -18.84
C ARG A 181 -71.60 -3.55 -18.27
N GLN A 182 -71.46 -2.92 -17.11
CA GLN A 182 -72.53 -2.14 -16.47
C GLN A 182 -72.97 -0.97 -17.36
N ARG A 183 -72.02 -0.29 -18.01
CA ARG A 183 -72.31 0.79 -18.96
C ARG A 183 -73.14 0.29 -20.14
N THR A 184 -72.81 -0.85 -20.72
CA THR A 184 -73.62 -1.46 -21.79
C THR A 184 -75.03 -1.82 -21.30
N GLN A 185 -75.16 -2.34 -20.09
CA GLN A 185 -76.46 -2.65 -19.50
C GLN A 185 -77.32 -1.40 -19.27
N ILE A 186 -76.71 -0.30 -18.80
CA ILE A 186 -77.39 0.99 -18.64
C ILE A 186 -77.91 1.47 -19.99
N ILE A 187 -77.08 1.47 -21.04
CA ILE A 187 -77.50 1.88 -22.39
C ILE A 187 -78.68 1.02 -22.88
N ALA A 188 -78.61 -0.30 -22.72
CA ALA A 188 -79.68 -1.21 -23.12
C ALA A 188 -80.99 -0.97 -22.33
N LEU A 189 -80.90 -0.71 -21.03
CA LEU A 189 -82.05 -0.37 -20.20
C LEU A 189 -82.67 0.98 -20.60
N GLU A 190 -81.85 1.99 -20.89
CA GLU A 190 -82.31 3.29 -21.38
C GLU A 190 -83.06 3.15 -22.72
N GLU A 191 -82.59 2.29 -23.62
CA GLU A 191 -83.27 1.97 -24.88
C GLU A 191 -84.60 1.25 -24.65
N ASN A 192 -84.63 0.25 -23.78
CA ASN A 192 -85.86 -0.47 -23.42
C ASN A 192 -86.91 0.47 -22.80
N VAL A 193 -86.50 1.37 -21.91
CA VAL A 193 -87.40 2.38 -21.32
C VAL A 193 -87.98 3.28 -22.39
N LYS A 194 -87.16 3.78 -23.32
CA LYS A 194 -87.63 4.60 -24.46
C LYS A 194 -88.63 3.82 -25.33
N SER A 195 -88.36 2.56 -25.62
CA SER A 195 -89.26 1.70 -26.40
C SER A 195 -90.60 1.49 -25.69
N HIS A 196 -90.57 1.13 -24.40
CA HIS A 196 -91.79 0.98 -23.59
C HIS A 196 -92.57 2.27 -23.45
N GLU A 197 -91.90 3.43 -23.39
CA GLU A 197 -92.59 4.72 -23.37
C GLU A 197 -93.39 4.95 -24.66
N VAL A 198 -92.81 4.61 -25.82
CA VAL A 198 -93.48 4.68 -27.13
C VAL A 198 -94.64 3.68 -27.19
N GLU A 199 -94.42 2.44 -26.77
CA GLU A 199 -95.46 1.40 -26.72
C GLU A 199 -96.62 1.78 -25.80
N CYS A 200 -96.33 2.29 -24.60
CA CYS A 200 -97.35 2.79 -23.67
C CYS A 200 -98.11 4.01 -24.23
N LYS A 201 -97.46 4.89 -24.99
CA LYS A 201 -98.15 5.98 -25.70
C LYS A 201 -99.11 5.42 -26.76
N ALA A 202 -98.66 4.44 -27.56
CA ALA A 202 -99.49 3.78 -28.57
C ALA A 202 -100.66 2.98 -27.97
N SER A 203 -100.41 2.24 -26.88
CA SER A 203 -101.44 1.47 -26.15
C SER A 203 -102.50 2.40 -25.55
N ARG A 204 -102.09 3.49 -24.87
CA ARG A 204 -103.02 4.51 -24.36
C ARG A 204 -103.88 5.13 -25.46
N GLU A 205 -103.30 5.39 -26.63
CA GLU A 205 -104.03 5.87 -27.80
C GLU A 205 -105.02 4.84 -28.34
N THR A 206 -104.66 3.56 -28.33
CA THR A 206 -105.55 2.47 -28.75
C THR A 206 -106.73 2.31 -27.79
N VAL A 207 -106.48 2.32 -26.47
CA VAL A 207 -107.54 2.30 -25.45
C VAL A 207 -108.45 3.52 -25.61
N ARG A 208 -107.90 4.71 -25.83
CA ARG A 208 -108.68 5.92 -26.08
C ARG A 208 -109.61 5.77 -27.29
N ARG A 209 -109.12 5.19 -28.39
CA ARG A 209 -109.96 4.90 -29.58
C ARG A 209 -111.08 3.90 -29.28
N LEU A 210 -110.76 2.78 -28.63
CA LEU A 210 -111.77 1.78 -28.26
C LEU A 210 -112.84 2.33 -27.31
N VAL A 211 -112.47 3.19 -26.36
CA VAL A 211 -113.44 3.87 -25.48
C VAL A 211 -114.38 4.78 -26.28
N ALA A 212 -113.85 5.52 -27.26
CA ALA A 212 -114.67 6.36 -28.13
C ALA A 212 -115.63 5.52 -29.00
N ASP A 213 -115.17 4.37 -29.53
CA ASP A 213 -116.00 3.45 -30.30
C ASP A 213 -117.10 2.81 -29.43
N LEU A 214 -116.79 2.41 -28.20
CA LEU A 214 -117.75 1.90 -27.21
C LEU A 214 -118.83 2.95 -26.88
N ASP A 215 -118.43 4.20 -26.63
CA ASP A 215 -119.36 5.30 -26.38
C ASP A 215 -120.29 5.55 -27.58
N HIS A 216 -119.78 5.44 -28.80
CA HIS A 216 -120.57 5.56 -30.02
C HIS A 216 -121.59 4.42 -30.13
N GLU A 217 -121.15 3.18 -29.92
CA GLU A 217 -122.01 2.00 -30.05
C GLU A 217 -123.03 1.88 -28.91
N GLN A 218 -122.68 2.37 -27.72
CA GLN A 218 -123.61 2.51 -26.60
C GLN A 218 -124.70 3.54 -26.91
N LYS A 219 -124.36 4.68 -27.55
CA LYS A 219 -125.34 5.66 -28.03
C LYS A 219 -126.27 5.06 -29.10
N LEU A 220 -125.72 4.34 -30.08
CA LEU A 220 -126.51 3.64 -31.10
C LEU A 220 -127.40 2.53 -30.52
N SER A 221 -126.91 1.80 -29.53
CA SER A 221 -127.70 0.77 -28.85
C SER A 221 -128.82 1.40 -28.02
N ALA A 222 -128.56 2.50 -27.33
CA ALA A 222 -129.57 3.26 -26.60
C ALA A 222 -130.64 3.84 -27.53
N SER A 223 -130.26 4.35 -28.71
CA SER A 223 -131.22 4.82 -29.71
C SER A 223 -132.08 3.67 -30.24
N ARG A 224 -131.47 2.54 -30.60
CA ARG A 224 -132.21 1.33 -31.03
C ARG A 224 -133.13 0.78 -29.93
N ALA A 225 -132.72 0.83 -28.67
CA ALA A 225 -133.55 0.42 -27.53
C ALA A 225 -134.74 1.39 -27.32
N SER A 226 -134.52 2.70 -27.50
CA SER A 226 -135.59 3.70 -27.54
C SER A 226 -136.57 3.44 -28.68
N ASP A 227 -136.06 3.15 -29.89
CA ASP A 227 -136.88 2.81 -31.06
C ASP A 227 -137.72 1.55 -30.81
N LEU A 228 -137.11 0.49 -30.27
CA LEU A 228 -137.81 -0.74 -29.85
C LEU A 228 -138.88 -0.47 -28.79
N ASN A 229 -138.60 0.37 -27.80
CA ASN A 229 -139.59 0.76 -26.78
C ASN A 229 -140.73 1.58 -27.38
N SER A 230 -140.46 2.43 -28.38
CA SER A 230 -141.49 3.18 -29.10
C SER A 230 -142.41 2.24 -29.89
N VAL A 231 -141.84 1.25 -30.58
CA VAL A 231 -142.58 0.19 -31.29
C VAL A 231 -143.39 -0.65 -30.31
N ARG A 232 -142.83 -0.97 -29.14
CA ARG A 232 -143.52 -1.71 -28.08
C ARG A 232 -144.71 -0.93 -27.50
N GLN A 233 -144.60 0.40 -27.37
CA GLN A 233 -145.71 1.28 -27.00
C GLN A 233 -146.82 1.30 -28.07
N VAL A 234 -146.46 1.32 -29.35
CA VAL A 234 -147.42 1.24 -30.47
C VAL A 234 -148.13 -0.13 -30.50
N TYR A 235 -147.40 -1.22 -30.22
CA TYR A 235 -148.00 -2.56 -30.09
C TYR A 235 -148.89 -2.70 -28.84
N SER A 236 -148.55 -2.04 -27.72
CA SER A 236 -149.43 -1.97 -26.54
C SER A 236 -150.68 -1.11 -26.76
N LEU A 237 -150.63 -0.11 -27.66
CA LEU A 237 -151.80 0.69 -28.06
C LEU A 237 -152.70 0.00 -29.09
N TYR A 238 -152.24 -1.08 -29.73
CA TYR A 238 -153.03 -1.91 -30.64
C TYR A 238 -153.79 -3.06 -29.94
N PHE A 239 -153.60 -3.23 -28.62
CA PHE A 239 -154.17 -4.33 -27.82
C PHE A 239 -155.11 -3.89 -26.68
N ILE A 240 -155.60 -2.65 -26.72
CA ILE A 240 -156.71 -2.11 -25.89
C ILE A 240 -157.65 -1.36 -26.81
#